data_AF-A0A5D0MFA8-F1
#
_entry.id   AF-A0A5D0MFA8-F1
#
_cell.length_a   1.000
_cell.length_b   1.000
_cell.length_c   1.000
_cell.angle_alpha   90.00
_cell.angle_beta   90.00
_cell.angle_gamma   90.00
#
_symmetry.space_group_name_H-M   'P 1'
#
loop_
_entity.id
_entity.type
_entity.pdbx_description
1 polymer ?
#
loop_
_entity_poly.entity_id
_entity_poly.type
_entity_poly.pdbx_seq_one_letter_code
_entity_poly.pdbx_strand_id
1 'polypeptide(L)' 'MYFDCIMAGHGGQGILSAGMILAHMAVHSDLHVTWFPSYGAEQRGGTANCAVVISSEEIGSPIIS' A
#
# COMPACT_ATOMS: atom_id res chain seq x y z
N MET A 1 -5.84 14.66 -8.25
CA MET A 1 -4.80 14.36 -7.25
C MET A 1 -4.33 12.94 -7.50
N TYR A 2 -3.02 12.71 -7.53
CA TYR A 2 -2.42 11.39 -7.65
C TYR A 2 -1.28 11.33 -6.63
N PHE A 3 -1.24 10.27 -5.84
CA PHE A 3 -0.24 10.04 -4.82
C PHE A 3 0.09 8.56 -4.78
N ASP A 4 1.36 8.21 -4.86
CA ASP A 4 1.83 6.85 -4.71
C ASP A 4 2.96 6.78 -3.67
N CYS A 5 3.02 5.66 -2.95
CA CYS A 5 4.09 5.42 -1.99
C CYS A 5 4.41 3.93 -1.86
N ILE A 6 5.68 3.65 -1.56
CA ILE A 6 6.15 2.33 -1.17
C ILE A 6 6.59 2.39 0.28
N MET A 7 6.04 1.49 1.10
CA MET A 7 6.52 1.24 2.46
C MET A 7 7.24 -0.10 2.47
N ALA A 8 8.49 -0.14 2.92
CA ALA A 8 9.32 -1.33 2.93
C ALA A 8 10.01 -1.53 4.29
N GLY A 9 10.19 -2.78 4.70
CA GLY A 9 10.87 -3.14 5.92
C GLY A 9 10.88 -4.65 6.15
N HIS A 10 10.95 -5.05 7.42
CA HIS A 10 10.94 -6.46 7.82
C HIS A 10 9.55 -6.90 8.30
N GLY A 11 9.17 -8.13 7.97
CA GLY A 11 7.91 -8.74 8.36
C GLY A 11 7.73 -8.74 9.88
N GLY A 12 6.55 -8.31 10.34
CA GLY A 12 6.22 -8.17 11.77
C GLY A 12 6.40 -6.76 12.35
N GLN A 13 6.89 -5.79 11.57
CA GLN A 13 7.05 -4.38 12.01
C GLN A 13 5.85 -3.48 11.67
N GLY A 14 4.77 -4.04 11.13
CA GLY A 14 3.56 -3.28 10.79
C GLY A 14 3.57 -2.57 9.44
N ILE A 15 4.56 -2.81 8.57
CA ILE A 15 4.66 -2.22 7.22
C ILE A 15 3.37 -2.41 6.41
N LEU A 16 2.86 -3.64 6.34
CA LEU A 16 1.62 -3.96 5.60
C LEU A 16 0.39 -3.29 6.23
N SER A 17 0.34 -3.26 7.57
CA SER A 17 -0.75 -2.64 8.33
C SER A 17 -0.80 -1.13 8.11
N ALA A 18 0.36 -0.46 8.05
CA ALA A 18 0.42 0.97 7.75
C ALA A 18 -0.16 1.30 6.38
N GLY A 19 0.19 0.51 5.34
CA GLY A 19 -0.39 0.67 4.00
C GLY A 19 -1.89 0.42 3.96
N MET A 20 -2.38 -0.56 4.71
CA MET A 20 -3.80 -0.87 4.78
C MET A 20 -4.61 0.23 5.48
N ILE A 21 -4.07 0.79 6.57
CA ILE A 21 -4.69 1.94 7.26
C ILE A 21 -4.77 3.15 6.31
N LEU A 22 -3.68 3.44 5.60
CA LEU A 22 -3.67 4.52 4.61
C LEU A 22 -4.71 4.31 3.52
N ALA A 23 -4.83 3.07 3.01
CA ALA A 23 -5.83 2.74 2.01
C ALA A 23 -7.26 2.92 2.52
N HIS A 24 -7.55 2.49 3.75
CA HIS A 24 -8.87 2.71 4.36
C HIS A 24 -9.19 4.20 4.51
N MET A 25 -8.23 5.02 4.95
CA MET A 25 -8.45 6.47 5.04
C MET A 25 -8.76 7.10 3.68
N ALA A 26 -8.11 6.63 2.60
CA ALA A 26 -8.40 7.10 1.25
C ALA A 26 -9.84 6.76 0.81
N VAL A 27 -10.29 5.52 1.05
CA VAL A 27 -11.68 5.12 0.78
C VAL A 27 -12.68 5.97 1.58
N HIS A 28 -12.40 6.21 2.86
CA HIS A 28 -13.23 7.08 3.70
C HIS A 28 -13.26 8.55 3.27
N SER A 29 -12.32 8.95 2.41
CA SER A 29 -12.24 10.31 1.86
C SER A 29 -12.81 10.40 0.44
N ASP A 30 -13.59 9.40 0.01
CA ASP A 30 -14.15 9.29 -1.35
C ASP A 30 -13.08 9.32 -2.47
N LEU A 31 -11.88 8.79 -2.18
CA LEU A 31 -10.80 8.65 -3.17
C LEU A 31 -10.69 7.21 -3.68
N HIS A 32 -10.16 7.07 -4.88
CA HIS A 32 -9.78 5.78 -5.44
C HIS A 32 -8.43 5.36 -4.85
N VAL A 33 -8.30 4.09 -4.46
CA VAL A 33 -7.06 3.57 -3.91
C VAL A 33 -6.78 2.15 -4.37
N THR A 34 -5.50 1.83 -4.54
CA THR A 34 -5.02 0.46 -4.71
C THR A 34 -3.93 0.18 -3.70
N TRP A 35 -4.02 -0.98 -3.02
CA TRP A 35 -3.05 -1.45 -2.06
C TRP A 35 -2.49 -2.80 -2.52
N PHE A 36 -1.18 -2.86 -2.75
CA PHE A 36 -0.52 -4.06 -3.27
C PHE A 36 0.63 -4.48 -2.33
N PRO A 37 0.45 -5.54 -1.52
CA PRO A 37 1.49 -6.06 -0.65
C PRO A 37 2.46 -6.97 -1.43
N SER A 38 3.74 -6.96 -1.04
CA SER A 38 4.74 -7.91 -1.50
C SER A 38 5.57 -8.39 -0.31
N TYR A 39 5.53 -9.69 -0.07
CA TYR A 39 6.29 -10.35 0.99
C TYR A 39 6.63 -11.77 0.57
N GLY A 40 7.77 -12.28 1.04
CA GLY A 40 8.17 -13.67 0.84
C GLY A 40 7.36 -14.65 1.71
N ALA A 41 7.63 -15.94 1.62
CA ALA A 41 6.99 -16.96 2.48
C ALA A 41 7.15 -16.66 3.99
N GLU A 42 8.15 -15.88 4.34
CA GLU A 42 8.46 -15.41 5.69
C GLU A 42 7.62 -14.17 6.07
N GLN A 43 6.40 -14.38 6.56
CA GLN A 43 5.55 -13.29 7.07
C GLN A 43 6.14 -12.56 8.29
N ARG A 44 7.16 -13.14 8.93
CA ARG A 44 7.96 -12.54 10.01
C ARG A 44 9.44 -12.72 9.70
N GLY A 45 10.24 -11.67 9.91
CA GLY A 45 11.69 -11.69 9.72
C GLY A 45 12.16 -11.48 8.28
N GLY A 46 11.37 -11.87 7.28
CA GLY A 46 11.68 -11.62 5.86
C GLY A 46 11.40 -10.18 5.41
N THR A 47 11.84 -9.84 4.20
CA THR A 47 11.51 -8.54 3.58
C THR A 47 10.03 -8.47 3.25
N ALA A 48 9.39 -7.38 3.67
CA ALA A 48 8.01 -7.06 3.35
C ALA A 48 7.92 -5.62 2.86
N ASN A 49 7.20 -5.40 1.77
CA ASN A 49 6.85 -4.08 1.30
C ASN A 49 5.37 -4.03 0.89
N CYS A 50 4.84 -2.83 0.75
CA CYS A 50 3.55 -2.60 0.13
C CYS A 50 3.55 -1.29 -0.63
N ALA A 51 2.82 -1.30 -1.73
CA ALA A 51 2.55 -0.14 -2.56
C ALA A 51 1.14 0.38 -2.29
N VAL A 52 1.00 1.69 -2.16
CA VAL A 52 -0.31 2.35 -2.08
C VAL A 52 -0.37 3.44 -3.13
N VAL A 53 -1.38 3.39 -3.99
CA VAL A 53 -1.68 4.42 -4.99
C VAL A 53 -3.05 5.00 -4.66
N ILE A 54 -3.14 6.32 -4.49
CA ILE A 54 -4.36 7.07 -4.18
C ILE A 54 -4.59 8.08 -5.31
N SER A 55 -5.82 8.17 -5.80
CA SER A 55 -6.19 9.06 -6.89
C SER A 55 -7.59 9.64 -6.67
N SER A 56 -7.81 10.86 -7.19
CA SER A 56 -9.15 11.44 -7.30
C SER A 56 -9.95 10.88 -8.48
N GLU A 57 -9.32 10.10 -9.34
CA GLU A 57 -9.92 9.43 -10.50
C GLU A 57 -9.61 7.92 -10.46
N GLU A 58 -10.31 7.14 -11.26
CA GLU A 58 -10.15 5.68 -11.30
C GLU A 58 -8.70 5.26 -11.60
N ILE A 59 -8.21 4.26 -10.87
CA ILE A 59 -6.83 3.76 -11.00
C ILE A 59 -6.85 2.57 -11.96
N GLY A 60 -6.29 2.75 -13.16
CA GLY A 60 -6.22 1.69 -14.18
C GLY A 60 -5.14 0.63 -13.92
N SER A 61 -4.15 0.92 -13.06
CA SER A 61 -3.07 -0.01 -12.75
C SER A 61 -2.40 0.32 -11.41
N PRO A 62 -1.99 -0.69 -10.61
CA PRO A 62 -1.21 -0.49 -9.37
C PRO A 62 0.26 -0.16 -9.62
N ILE A 63 0.65 0.19 -10.85
CA ILE A 63 2.04 0.55 -11.16
C ILE A 63 2.36 1.90 -10.50
N ILE A 64 3.48 1.88 -9.79
CA ILE A 64 4.06 2.97 -9.01
C ILE A 64 5.11 3.64 -9.91
N SER A 65 5.17 4.97 -9.95
CA SER A 65 6.17 5.69 -10.76
C SER A 65 7.47 5.98 -10.02
#